data_AF-A0A920LTB8-F1
#
_entry.id   AF-A0A920LTB8-F1
#
_cell.length_a   1.000
_cell.length_b   1.000
_cell.length_c   1.000
_cell.angle_alpha   90.00
_cell.angle_beta   90.00
_cell.angle_gamma   90.00
#
_symmetry.space_group_name_H-M   'P 1'
#
loop_
_entity.id
_entity.type
_entity.pdbx_description
1 polymer ?
#
loop_
_entity_poly.entity_id
_entity_poly.type
_entity_poly.pdbx_seq_one_letter_code
_entity_poly.pdbx_strand_id
1 'polypeptide(L)'
;MKNNRFIIFAGLLAIIAVVFYFTTNVDQVEDKETKMKVAFVYLTTPGDHGWTYAHEVGRQQVQEHFGEKVETSYVENVPEGPDATRVIRELAQNGNDMIFTTSFGHMETDLKSC
;
A
#
# COMPACT_ATOMS: atom_id res chain seq x y z
N MET A 1 23.57 57.69 20.17
CA MET A 1 23.60 56.84 18.96
C MET A 1 23.99 55.37 19.19
N LYS A 2 24.20 54.88 20.43
CA LYS A 2 24.58 53.47 20.71
C LYS A 2 23.38 52.50 20.85
N ASN A 3 22.18 52.98 21.16
CA ASN A 3 21.06 52.12 21.56
C ASN A 3 20.29 51.50 20.37
N ASN A 4 20.23 52.17 19.22
CA ASN A 4 19.56 51.60 18.03
C ASN A 4 20.31 50.40 17.44
N ARG A 5 21.64 50.34 17.57
CA ARG A 5 22.43 49.20 17.07
C ARG A 5 22.16 47.94 17.90
N PHE A 6 21.97 48.09 19.21
CA PHE A 6 21.60 46.99 20.10
C PHE A 6 20.19 46.45 19.82
N ILE A 7 19.22 47.35 19.57
CA ILE A 7 17.84 46.95 19.25
C ILE A 7 17.76 46.22 17.89
N ILE A 8 18.53 46.68 16.90
CA ILE A 8 18.60 46.03 15.58
C ILE A 8 19.25 44.64 15.69
N PHE A 9 20.34 44.49 16.46
CA PHE A 9 20.98 43.18 16.66
C PHE A 9 20.10 42.20 17.46
N ALA A 10 19.39 42.68 18.48
CA ALA A 10 18.45 41.85 19.24
C ALA A 10 17.25 41.39 18.38
N GLY A 11 16.72 42.26 17.52
CA GLY A 11 15.67 41.91 16.57
C GLY A 11 16.13 40.88 15.53
N LEU A 12 17.35 41.01 15.01
CA LEU A 12 17.92 40.07 14.04
C LEU A 12 18.15 38.68 14.66
N LEU A 13 18.63 38.62 15.91
CA LEU A 13 18.76 37.37 16.66
C LEU A 13 17.41 36.69 16.93
N ALA A 14 16.38 37.47 17.26
CA ALA A 14 15.03 36.93 17.47
C ALA A 14 14.44 36.35 16.18
N ILE A 15 14.64 37.02 15.04
CA ILE A 15 14.19 36.52 13.73
C ILE A 15 14.95 35.25 13.35
N ILE A 16 16.27 35.18 13.58
CA ILE A 16 17.06 33.97 13.33
C ILE A 16 16.58 32.81 14.20
N ALA A 17 16.24 33.05 15.48
CA ALA A 17 15.71 32.02 16.36
C ALA A 17 14.33 31.50 15.93
N VAL A 18 13.46 32.39 15.43
CA VAL A 18 12.14 32.03 14.89
C VAL A 18 12.28 31.24 13.58
N VAL A 19 13.20 31.64 12.69
CA VAL A 19 13.50 30.92 11.46
C VAL A 19 14.11 29.54 11.79
N PHE A 20 15.03 29.47 12.75
CA PHE A 20 15.63 28.21 13.16
C PHE A 20 14.60 27.25 13.76
N TYR A 21 13.71 27.77 14.61
CA TYR A 21 12.57 27.02 15.15
C TYR A 21 11.64 26.53 14.04
N PHE A 22 11.34 27.34 13.03
CA PHE A 22 10.54 26.89 11.90
C PHE A 22 11.26 25.85 11.03
N THR A 23 12.58 25.98 10.81
CA THR A 23 13.35 25.02 9.99
C THR A 23 13.50 23.65 10.65
N THR A 24 13.61 23.57 11.98
CA THR A 24 13.70 22.27 12.67
C THR A 24 12.37 21.54 12.78
N ASN A 25 11.24 22.20 12.48
CA ASN A 25 9.90 21.63 12.58
C ASN A 25 9.26 21.33 11.21
N VAL A 26 10.00 21.49 10.10
CA VAL A 26 9.53 21.18 8.73
C VAL A 26 9.57 19.67 8.39
N ASP A 27 10.24 18.85 9.20
CA ASP A 27 10.44 17.41 8.93
C ASP A 27 9.28 16.48 9.38
N GLN A 28 8.09 17.01 9.67
CA GLN A 28 6.95 16.21 10.16
C GLN A 28 5.78 16.10 9.16
N VAL A 29 6.04 16.33 7.87
CA VAL A 29 5.11 15.89 6.82
C VAL A 29 5.43 14.42 6.54
N GLU A 30 4.90 13.52 7.38
CA GLU A 30 4.90 12.08 7.12
C GLU A 30 3.97 11.84 5.94
N ASP A 31 4.55 11.84 4.73
CA ASP A 31 3.89 11.33 3.53
C ASP A 31 3.75 9.83 3.75
N LYS A 32 2.67 9.44 4.43
CA LYS A 32 2.37 8.05 4.74
C LYS A 32 2.02 7.39 3.42
N GLU A 33 3.04 6.95 2.67
CA GLU A 33 2.88 6.19 1.43
C GLU A 33 1.99 4.99 1.77
N THR A 34 0.70 5.10 1.45
CA THR A 34 -0.26 4.03 1.63
C THR A 34 0.14 2.91 0.69
N LYS A 35 0.68 1.84 1.26
CA LYS A 35 1.06 0.63 0.53
C LYS A 35 -0.14 0.15 -0.27
N MET A 36 0.09 -0.15 -1.55
CA MET A 36 -0.93 -0.74 -2.40
C MET A 36 -1.17 -2.18 -1.96
N LYS A 37 -2.40 -2.49 -1.53
CA LYS A 37 -2.80 -3.84 -1.10
C LYS A 37 -3.27 -4.65 -2.28
N VAL A 38 -2.63 -5.80 -2.50
CA VAL A 38 -2.88 -6.66 -3.66
C VAL A 38 -3.21 -8.07 -3.18
N ALA A 39 -4.41 -8.56 -3.46
CA ALA A 39 -4.84 -9.91 -3.13
C ALA A 39 -4.79 -10.84 -4.35
N PHE A 40 -4.43 -12.10 -4.12
CA PHE A 40 -4.44 -13.16 -5.13
C PHE A 40 -5.42 -14.26 -4.71
N VAL A 41 -6.27 -14.71 -5.63
CA VAL A 41 -7.28 -15.74 -5.40
C VAL A 41 -6.93 -16.97 -6.23
N TYR A 42 -6.63 -18.08 -5.55
CA TYR A 42 -6.19 -19.33 -6.16
C TYR A 42 -7.27 -20.42 -6.08
N LEU A 43 -7.41 -21.16 -7.18
CA LEU A 43 -8.32 -22.32 -7.27
C LEU A 43 -7.84 -23.52 -6.45
N THR A 44 -6.52 -23.75 -6.42
CA THR A 44 -5.88 -24.88 -5.72
C THR A 44 -4.78 -24.39 -4.78
N THR A 45 -4.03 -25.31 -4.17
CA THR A 45 -2.85 -24.97 -3.37
C THR A 45 -1.60 -24.77 -4.22
N PRO A 46 -0.68 -23.86 -3.87
CA PRO A 46 0.61 -23.70 -4.57
C PRO A 46 1.52 -24.94 -4.53
N GLY A 47 1.29 -25.86 -3.60
CA GLY A 47 2.10 -27.08 -3.42
C GLY A 47 2.10 -28.05 -4.60
N ASP A 48 1.21 -27.87 -5.58
CA ASP A 48 1.07 -28.76 -6.74
C ASP A 48 2.08 -28.49 -7.87
N HIS A 49 2.96 -27.48 -7.71
CA HIS A 49 4.00 -27.10 -8.70
C HIS A 49 3.47 -26.86 -10.14
N GLY A 50 2.17 -26.57 -10.27
CA GLY A 50 1.50 -26.32 -11.54
C GLY A 50 1.13 -24.85 -11.75
N TRP A 51 -0.09 -24.62 -12.24
CA TRP A 51 -0.61 -23.27 -12.53
C TRP A 51 -0.58 -22.34 -11.31
N THR A 52 -1.16 -22.77 -10.18
CA THR A 52 -1.20 -21.98 -8.95
C THR A 52 0.20 -21.66 -8.43
N TYR A 53 1.13 -22.59 -8.54
CA TYR A 53 2.53 -22.37 -8.17
C TYR A 53 3.17 -21.25 -8.99
N ALA A 54 2.95 -21.24 -10.31
CA ALA A 54 3.46 -20.17 -11.18
C ALA A 54 2.90 -18.80 -10.78
N HIS A 55 1.63 -18.73 -10.40
CA HIS A 55 1.03 -17.49 -9.88
C HIS A 55 1.58 -17.08 -8.52
N GLU A 56 1.86 -18.01 -7.63
CA GLU A 56 2.50 -17.73 -6.34
C GLU A 56 3.94 -17.22 -6.52
N VAL A 57 4.72 -17.82 -7.43
CA VAL A 57 6.04 -17.28 -7.81
C VAL A 57 5.91 -15.86 -8.36
N GLY A 58 4.91 -15.59 -9.21
CA GLY A 58 4.62 -14.24 -9.70
C GLY A 58 4.28 -13.25 -8.58
N ARG A 59 3.46 -13.65 -7.60
CA ARG A 59 3.15 -12.81 -6.42
C ARG A 59 4.40 -12.49 -5.63
N GLN A 60 5.26 -13.48 -5.39
CA GLN A 60 6.54 -13.29 -4.69
C GLN A 60 7.44 -12.30 -5.44
N GLN A 61 7.51 -12.40 -6.77
CA GLN A 61 8.25 -11.45 -7.61
C GLN A 61 7.67 -10.04 -7.55
N VAL A 62 6.34 -9.88 -7.49
CA VAL A 62 5.69 -8.57 -7.27
C VAL A 62 6.12 -7.99 -5.92
N GLN A 63 6.05 -8.78 -4.85
CA GLN A 63 6.45 -8.33 -3.51
C GLN A 63 7.93 -7.95 -3.46
N GLU A 64 8.80 -8.74 -4.09
CA GLU A 64 10.24 -8.49 -4.15
C GLU A 64 10.57 -7.23 -4.96
N HIS A 65 9.93 -7.07 -6.12
CA HIS A 65 10.21 -5.96 -7.03
C HIS A 65 9.73 -4.60 -6.49
N PHE A 66 8.52 -4.56 -5.93
CA PHE A 66 7.92 -3.31 -5.44
C PHE A 66 8.22 -3.03 -3.96
N GLY A 67 8.70 -4.02 -3.22
CA GLY A 67 9.15 -3.89 -1.84
C GLY A 67 8.06 -3.28 -0.95
N GLU A 68 8.41 -2.20 -0.25
CA GLU A 68 7.51 -1.57 0.72
C GLU A 68 6.30 -0.86 0.10
N LYS A 69 6.30 -0.63 -1.22
CA LYS A 69 5.19 0.04 -1.93
C LYS A 69 3.96 -0.85 -2.08
N VAL A 70 4.13 -2.17 -1.98
CA VAL A 70 3.08 -3.15 -2.18
C VAL A 70 3.01 -4.09 -0.98
N GLU A 71 1.80 -4.42 -0.56
CA GLU A 71 1.52 -5.48 0.39
C GLU A 71 0.68 -6.55 -0.31
N THR A 72 1.26 -7.73 -0.52
CA THR A 72 0.56 -8.84 -1.18
C THR A 72 -0.04 -9.81 -0.17
N SER A 73 -1.24 -10.33 -0.49
CA SER A 73 -1.91 -11.41 0.25
C SER A 73 -2.47 -12.45 -0.73
N TYR A 74 -2.82 -13.64 -0.25
CA TYR A 74 -3.46 -14.65 -1.08
C TYR A 74 -4.48 -15.49 -0.30
N VAL A 75 -5.44 -16.05 -1.03
CA VAL A 75 -6.41 -17.04 -0.54
C VAL A 75 -6.38 -18.24 -1.49
N GLU A 76 -6.21 -19.43 -0.94
CA GLU A 76 -6.18 -20.68 -1.71
C GLU A 76 -7.46 -21.50 -1.59
N ASN A 77 -7.62 -22.48 -2.48
CA ASN A 77 -8.77 -23.39 -2.52
C ASN A 77 -10.12 -22.66 -2.66
N VAL A 78 -10.19 -21.62 -3.48
CA VAL A 78 -11.42 -20.89 -3.75
C VAL A 78 -12.15 -21.54 -4.93
N PRO A 79 -13.26 -22.26 -4.69
CA PRO A 79 -13.99 -22.92 -5.77
C PRO A 79 -14.73 -21.90 -6.65
N GLU A 80 -15.00 -22.28 -7.88
CA GLU A 80 -15.74 -21.45 -8.83
C GLU A 80 -17.22 -21.31 -8.44
N GLY A 81 -17.87 -20.24 -8.91
CA GLY A 81 -19.29 -19.99 -8.65
C GLY A 81 -19.56 -19.11 -7.41
N PRO A 82 -20.70 -19.28 -6.72
CA PRO A 82 -21.15 -18.35 -5.67
C PRO A 82 -20.15 -18.14 -4.52
N ASP A 83 -19.37 -19.17 -4.20
CA ASP A 83 -18.38 -19.12 -3.12
C ASP A 83 -17.21 -18.20 -3.46
N ALA A 84 -16.76 -18.17 -4.71
CA ALA A 84 -15.77 -17.20 -5.18
C ALA A 84 -16.27 -15.76 -4.99
N THR A 85 -17.55 -15.49 -5.28
CA THR A 85 -18.15 -14.15 -5.17
C THR A 85 -18.07 -13.62 -3.76
N ARG A 86 -18.35 -14.48 -2.78
CA ARG A 86 -18.24 -14.11 -1.37
C ARG A 86 -16.80 -13.75 -1.01
N VAL A 87 -15.83 -14.60 -1.37
CA VAL A 87 -14.41 -14.37 -1.05
C VAL A 87 -13.89 -13.08 -1.71
N ILE A 88 -14.17 -12.87 -2.99
CA ILE A 88 -13.71 -11.69 -3.73
C ILE A 88 -14.35 -10.41 -3.16
N ARG A 89 -15.62 -10.45 -2.79
CA ARG A 89 -16.29 -9.32 -2.11
C ARG A 89 -15.69 -9.03 -0.74
N GLU A 90 -15.39 -10.05 0.06
CA GLU A 90 -14.72 -9.88 1.36
C GLU A 90 -13.34 -9.25 1.18
N LEU A 91 -12.56 -9.68 0.17
CA LEU A 91 -11.27 -9.08 -0.15
C LEU A 91 -11.38 -7.61 -0.56
N ALA A 92 -12.40 -7.25 -1.35
CA ALA A 92 -12.66 -5.86 -1.71
C ALA A 92 -13.04 -5.02 -0.48
N GLN A 93 -13.90 -5.55 0.39
CA GLN A 93 -14.32 -4.88 1.64
C GLN A 93 -13.17 -4.70 2.63
N ASN A 94 -12.19 -5.60 2.62
CA ASN A 94 -10.98 -5.51 3.44
C ASN A 94 -9.98 -4.44 2.94
N GLY A 95 -10.33 -3.72 1.86
CA GLY A 95 -9.54 -2.61 1.34
C GLY A 95 -8.34 -3.05 0.52
N ASN A 96 -8.45 -4.16 -0.21
CA ASN A 96 -7.48 -4.48 -1.25
C ASN A 96 -7.71 -3.57 -2.47
N ASP A 97 -6.67 -2.86 -2.90
CA ASP A 97 -6.71 -1.96 -4.04
C ASP A 97 -6.76 -2.72 -5.37
N MET A 98 -6.23 -3.95 -5.39
CA MET A 98 -6.20 -4.82 -6.56
C MET A 98 -6.42 -6.27 -6.15
N ILE A 99 -7.22 -7.00 -6.91
CA ILE A 99 -7.52 -8.42 -6.70
C ILE A 99 -7.26 -9.17 -8.02
N PHE A 100 -6.35 -10.13 -7.98
CA PHE A 100 -6.08 -11.04 -9.09
C PHE A 100 -6.82 -12.37 -8.89
N THR A 101 -7.74 -12.69 -9.80
CA THR A 101 -8.44 -13.97 -9.84
C THR A 101 -7.78 -14.87 -10.88
N THR A 102 -7.15 -15.96 -10.43
CA THR A 102 -6.27 -16.78 -11.29
C THR A 102 -6.96 -18.02 -11.88
N SER A 103 -8.28 -17.99 -12.04
CA SER A 103 -9.05 -19.04 -12.72
C SER A 103 -10.09 -18.44 -13.66
N PHE A 104 -10.30 -19.08 -14.80
CA PHE A 104 -11.30 -18.66 -15.77
C PHE A 104 -12.72 -18.67 -15.19
N GLY A 105 -13.08 -19.66 -14.36
CA GLY A 105 -14.43 -19.71 -13.78
C GLY A 105 -14.69 -18.69 -12.67
N HIS A 106 -13.72 -17.85 -12.31
CA HIS A 106 -13.96 -16.66 -11.49
C HIS A 106 -14.51 -15.47 -12.31
N MET A 107 -14.48 -15.51 -13.65
CA MET A 107 -14.88 -14.37 -14.50
C MET A 107 -16.35 -13.94 -14.30
N GLU A 108 -17.29 -14.88 -14.24
CA GLU A 108 -18.71 -14.57 -14.00
C GLU A 108 -18.93 -13.94 -12.62
N THR A 109 -18.11 -14.36 -11.66
CA THR A 109 -18.09 -13.83 -10.31
C THR A 109 -17.52 -12.42 -10.27
N ASP A 110 -16.43 -12.16 -10.98
CA ASP A 110 -15.77 -10.85 -11.04
C ASP A 110 -16.73 -9.78 -11.59
N LEU A 111 -17.50 -10.12 -12.62
CA LEU A 111 -18.49 -9.22 -13.21
C LEU A 111 -19.66 -8.87 -12.29
N LYS A 112 -19.93 -9.68 -11.25
CA LYS A 112 -21.06 -9.47 -10.31
C LYS A 112 -20.65 -8.87 -8.97
N SER A 113 -19.35 -8.85 -8.68
CA SER A 113 -18.83 -8.53 -7.35
C SER A 113 -18.41 -7.06 -7.20
N CYS A 114 -18.13 -6.39 -8.32
CA CYS A 114 -17.87 -4.95 -8.43
C CYS A 114 -19.16 -4.18 -8.76
#